data_AF-A0A528JQA7-F1
#
_entry.id   AF-A0A528JQA7-F1
#
_cell.length_a   1.000
_cell.length_b   1.000
_cell.length_c   1.000
_cell.angle_alpha   90.00
_cell.angle_beta   90.00
_cell.angle_gamma   90.00
#
_symmetry.space_group_name_H-M   'P 1'
#
loop_
_entity.id
_entity.type
_entity.pdbx_description
1 polymer ?
#
loop_
_entity_poly.entity_id
_entity_poly.type
_entity_poly.pdbx_seq_one_letter_code
_entity_poly.pdbx_strand_id
1 'polypeptide(L)'
;QFLNAALDKASADNERNGLVIDSPNGTVAAVQIAGLVARRIVCWAETGGTIGIGERFGLIRFGSRVDVFLPSTATPRVAVGQTAVGGETILAEFGGIAATPLVRVS
;
A
#
# COMPACT_ATOMS: atom_id res chain seq x y z
N GLN A 1 36.84 -3.22 3.14
CA GLN A 1 35.67 -3.87 3.78
C GLN A 1 34.49 -2.93 3.65
N PHE A 2 33.45 -3.35 2.93
CA PHE A 2 32.21 -2.59 2.79
C PHE A 2 31.29 -2.96 3.97
N LEU A 3 31.15 -2.07 4.95
CA LEU A 3 30.11 -2.18 5.95
C LEU A 3 28.84 -1.53 5.40
N ASN A 4 27.84 -2.37 5.17
CA ASN A 4 26.49 -1.99 4.81
C ASN A 4 25.84 -1.25 5.99
N ALA A 5 25.78 0.08 5.92
CA ALA A 5 25.09 0.95 6.88
C ALA A 5 23.67 1.34 6.42
N ALA A 6 23.02 0.50 5.61
CA ALA A 6 21.67 0.75 5.09
C ALA A 6 20.53 0.58 6.12
N LEU A 7 20.84 0.29 7.39
CA LEU A 7 19.87 -0.36 8.27
C LEU A 7 19.29 0.45 9.44
N ASP A 8 19.81 1.62 9.84
CA ASP A 8 19.31 2.19 11.12
C ASP A 8 19.05 3.71 11.19
N LYS A 9 19.19 4.48 10.09
CA LYS A 9 19.00 5.95 10.14
C LYS A 9 18.02 6.55 9.13
N ALA A 10 17.34 5.75 8.33
CA ALA A 10 16.49 6.30 7.25
C ALA A 10 15.00 6.47 7.63
N SER A 11 14.56 6.01 8.81
CA SER A 11 13.12 6.01 9.14
C SER A 11 12.55 7.39 9.49
N ALA A 12 13.40 8.34 9.90
CA ALA A 12 12.98 9.69 10.31
C ALA A 12 12.80 10.68 9.14
N ASP A 13 13.51 10.48 8.03
CA ASP A 13 13.52 11.40 6.87
C ASP A 13 12.69 10.91 5.68
N ASN A 14 12.17 9.68 5.73
CA ASN A 14 11.39 9.13 4.64
C ASN A 14 10.00 9.79 4.60
N GLU A 15 9.74 10.52 3.51
CA GLU A 15 8.45 11.15 3.24
C GLU A 15 7.31 10.14 3.31
N ARG A 16 6.21 10.53 3.95
CA ARG A 16 4.99 9.73 4.06
C ARG A 16 3.81 10.54 3.56
N ASN A 17 2.95 9.90 2.78
CA ASN A 17 1.69 10.48 2.33
C ASN A 17 0.56 9.51 2.69
N GLY A 18 -0.36 9.96 3.55
CA GLY A 18 -1.53 9.20 3.96
C GLY A 18 -2.75 9.62 3.17
N LEU A 19 -3.52 8.65 2.70
CA LEU A 19 -4.81 8.84 2.06
C LEU A 19 -5.85 8.02 2.83
N VAL A 20 -6.91 8.68 3.29
CA VAL A 20 -8.09 8.04 3.87
C VAL A 20 -9.20 8.09 2.84
N ILE A 21 -9.84 6.96 2.57
CA ILE A 21 -10.87 6.80 1.57
C ILE A 21 -12.11 6.24 2.25
N ASP A 22 -13.17 7.04 2.26
CA ASP A 22 -14.48 6.58 2.71
C ASP A 22 -15.16 5.83 1.57
N SER A 23 -15.32 4.52 1.75
CA SER A 23 -15.99 3.65 0.77
C SER A 23 -17.33 3.16 1.29
N PRO A 24 -18.25 2.72 0.42
CA PRO A 24 -19.51 2.08 0.84
C PRO A 24 -19.30 0.84 1.73
N ASN A 25 -18.13 0.21 1.69
CA ASN A 25 -17.80 -0.98 2.48
C ASN A 25 -17.01 -0.67 3.78
N GLY A 26 -16.91 0.62 4.13
CA GLY A 26 -16.14 1.11 5.27
C GLY A 26 -14.92 1.93 4.86
N THR A 27 -14.30 2.58 5.83
CA THR A 27 -13.12 3.41 5.63
C THR A 27 -11.89 2.53 5.38
N VAL A 28 -11.16 2.83 4.31
CA VAL A 28 -9.86 2.24 4.00
C VAL A 28 -8.80 3.34 4.04
N ALA A 29 -7.55 3.00 4.30
CA ALA A 29 -6.46 3.95 4.22
C ALA A 29 -5.26 3.36 3.49
N ALA A 30 -4.51 4.22 2.81
CA ALA A 30 -3.24 3.87 2.20
C ALA A 30 -2.17 4.86 2.68
N VAL A 31 -1.01 4.35 3.07
CA VAL A 31 0.15 5.17 3.42
C VAL A 31 1.28 4.83 2.45
N GLN A 32 1.63 5.79 1.62
CA GLN A 32 2.80 5.74 0.77
C GLN A 32 4.01 6.13 1.60
N ILE A 33 5.06 5.31 1.59
CA ILE A 33 6.27 5.54 2.38
C ILE A 33 7.45 5.52 1.42
N ALA A 34 8.13 6.64 1.22
CA ALA A 34 9.30 6.68 0.35
C ALA A 34 10.45 5.83 0.93
N GLY A 35 11.17 5.13 0.05
CA GLY A 35 12.36 4.34 0.42
C GLY A 35 13.64 5.17 0.44
N LEU A 36 14.76 4.56 0.84
CA LEU A 36 16.06 5.24 1.03
C LEU A 36 16.53 6.10 -0.17
N VAL A 37 16.22 5.67 -1.40
CA VAL A 37 16.57 6.37 -2.64
C VAL A 37 15.44 7.29 -3.12
N ALA A 38 14.20 6.96 -2.76
CA ALA A 38 13.01 7.72 -3.12
C ALA A 38 12.88 8.95 -2.21
N ARG A 39 13.00 10.15 -2.77
CA ARG A 39 12.92 11.41 -2.00
C ARG A 39 11.63 12.19 -2.17
N ARG A 40 10.72 11.72 -3.03
CA ARG A 40 9.50 12.46 -3.37
C ARG A 40 8.31 11.55 -3.61
N ILE A 41 7.25 11.78 -2.85
CA ILE A 41 5.91 11.30 -3.15
C ILE A 41 5.18 12.39 -3.93
N VAL A 42 4.39 12.00 -4.92
CA VAL A 42 3.41 12.87 -5.57
C VAL A 42 2.05 12.31 -5.24
N CYS A 43 1.21 13.08 -4.56
CA CYS A 43 -0.20 12.79 -4.39
C CYS A 43 -0.99 13.64 -5.38
N TRP A 44 -1.89 13.00 -6.13
CA TRP A 44 -2.84 13.67 -7.02
C TRP A 44 -4.25 13.68 -6.44
N ALA A 45 -4.52 12.90 -5.39
CA ALA A 45 -5.80 12.90 -4.71
C ALA A 45 -5.98 14.18 -3.89
N GLU A 46 -7.18 14.75 -3.98
CA GLU A 46 -7.60 15.95 -3.26
C GLU A 46 -8.68 15.60 -2.23
N THR A 47 -8.69 16.32 -1.11
CA THR A 47 -9.70 16.12 -0.06
C THR A 47 -11.09 16.46 -0.60
N GLY A 48 -12.08 15.58 -0.33
CA GLY A 48 -13.43 15.72 -0.85
C GLY A 48 -13.60 15.32 -2.32
N GLY A 49 -12.50 14.96 -3.00
CA GLY A 49 -12.53 14.38 -4.34
C GLY A 49 -13.07 12.94 -4.34
N THR A 50 -13.28 12.43 -5.54
CA THR A 50 -13.63 11.02 -5.76
C THR A 50 -12.49 10.32 -6.48
N ILE A 51 -12.35 9.01 -6.24
CA ILE A 51 -11.36 8.18 -6.91
C ILE A 51 -12.02 6.92 -7.46
N GLY A 52 -11.74 6.62 -8.72
CA GLY A 52 -12.21 5.40 -9.38
C GLY A 52 -11.36 4.17 -9.06
N ILE A 53 -11.93 2.99 -9.27
CA ILE A 53 -11.18 1.73 -9.22
C ILE A 53 -10.11 1.75 -10.32
N GLY A 54 -8.87 1.41 -9.95
CA GLY A 54 -7.72 1.39 -10.86
C GLY A 54 -7.11 2.78 -11.16
N GLU A 55 -7.72 3.86 -10.64
CA GLU A 55 -7.17 5.20 -10.78
C GLU A 55 -5.91 5.37 -9.91
N ARG A 56 -4.93 6.11 -10.43
CA ARG A 56 -3.69 6.39 -9.73
C ARG A 56 -3.86 7.62 -8.84
N PHE A 57 -3.83 7.43 -7.52
CA PHE A 57 -3.88 8.55 -6.57
C PHE A 57 -2.51 9.16 -6.27
N GLY A 58 -1.42 8.44 -6.54
CA GLY A 58 -0.08 8.94 -6.27
C GLY A 58 1.03 8.09 -6.87
N LEU A 59 2.24 8.61 -6.76
CA LEU A 59 3.47 7.98 -7.26
C LEU A 59 4.60 8.19 -6.27
N ILE A 60 5.31 7.10 -5.99
CA ILE A 60 6.56 7.13 -5.22
C ILE A 60 7.72 7.00 -6.19
N ARG A 61 8.52 8.06 -6.35
CA ARG A 61 9.64 8.06 -7.32
C ARG A 61 10.71 7.06 -6.90
N PHE A 62 11.16 6.20 -7.82
CA PHE A 62 12.17 5.14 -7.58
C PHE A 62 11.72 3.99 -6.66
N GLY A 63 10.40 3.86 -6.43
CA GLY A 63 9.82 2.71 -5.74
C GLY A 63 10.06 2.70 -4.24
N SER A 64 9.17 2.01 -3.51
CA SER A 64 9.25 1.85 -2.07
C SER A 64 8.21 0.85 -1.54
N ARG A 65 7.38 1.25 -0.57
CA ARG A 65 6.34 0.48 0.11
C ARG A 65 5.05 1.31 0.20
N VAL A 66 3.92 0.60 0.13
CA VAL A 66 2.60 1.13 0.47
C VAL A 66 2.01 0.26 1.57
N ASP A 67 1.59 0.88 2.67
CA ASP A 67 0.78 0.23 3.70
C ASP A 67 -0.70 0.42 3.37
N VAL A 68 -1.48 -0.65 3.41
CA VAL A 68 -2.93 -0.61 3.18
C VAL A 68 -3.63 -1.07 4.45
N PHE A 69 -4.51 -0.21 4.95
CA PHE A 69 -5.32 -0.44 6.14
C PHE A 69 -6.76 -0.67 5.70
N LEU A 70 -7.34 -1.75 6.19
CA LEU A 70 -8.68 -2.20 5.85
C LEU A 70 -9.52 -2.34 7.13
N PRO A 71 -10.85 -2.22 7.05
CA PRO A 71 -11.74 -2.58 8.14
C PRO A 71 -11.47 -3.98 8.66
N SER A 72 -11.68 -4.21 9.97
CA SER A 72 -11.51 -5.53 10.59
C SER A 72 -12.47 -6.60 10.03
N THR A 73 -13.50 -6.19 9.32
CA THR A 73 -14.47 -7.05 8.62
C THR A 73 -13.99 -7.48 7.22
N ALA A 74 -12.87 -6.94 6.74
CA ALA A 74 -12.29 -7.35 5.47
C ALA A 74 -11.51 -8.66 5.63
N THR A 75 -11.76 -9.60 4.72
CA THR A 75 -11.10 -10.91 4.71
C THR A 75 -9.92 -10.87 3.74
N PRO A 76 -8.68 -11.11 4.19
CA PRO A 76 -7.51 -11.14 3.32
C PRO A 76 -7.63 -12.18 2.19
N ARG A 77 -7.16 -11.82 0.99
CA ARG A 77 -7.12 -12.68 -0.20
C ARG A 77 -5.69 -12.84 -0.76
N VAL A 78 -4.69 -12.38 -0.01
CA VAL A 78 -3.26 -12.51 -0.32
C VAL A 78 -2.51 -13.17 0.83
N ALA A 79 -1.38 -13.81 0.52
CA ALA A 79 -0.47 -14.34 1.54
C ALA A 79 0.79 -13.48 1.70
N VAL A 80 1.45 -13.60 2.85
CA VAL A 80 2.77 -13.00 3.08
C VAL A 80 3.77 -13.56 2.07
N GLY A 81 4.53 -12.68 1.43
CA GLY A 81 5.52 -13.05 0.40
C GLY A 81 4.96 -13.18 -1.01
N GLN A 82 3.64 -13.08 -1.20
CA GLN A 82 3.02 -13.05 -2.52
C GLN A 82 3.35 -11.73 -3.25
N THR A 83 3.75 -11.81 -4.52
CA THR A 83 3.87 -10.64 -5.39
C THR A 83 2.50 -10.02 -5.64
N ALA A 84 2.38 -8.71 -5.43
CA ALA A 84 1.18 -7.94 -5.73
C ALA A 84 1.44 -6.93 -6.85
N VAL A 85 0.48 -6.80 -7.76
CA VAL A 85 0.44 -5.82 -8.85
C VAL A 85 -0.63 -4.79 -8.54
N GLY A 86 -0.25 -3.51 -8.51
CA GLY A 86 -1.16 -2.41 -8.22
C GLY A 86 -2.28 -2.31 -9.26
N GLY A 87 -3.52 -2.18 -8.79
CA GLY A 87 -4.71 -2.15 -9.66
C GLY A 87 -5.21 -3.52 -10.12
N GLU A 88 -4.48 -4.60 -9.84
CA GLU A 88 -4.85 -5.95 -10.30
C GLU A 88 -5.01 -6.94 -9.14
N THR A 89 -4.07 -6.95 -8.19
CA THR A 89 -4.09 -7.92 -7.09
C THR A 89 -5.13 -7.53 -6.04
N ILE A 90 -6.10 -8.42 -5.81
CA ILE A 90 -7.10 -8.28 -4.77
C ILE A 90 -6.45 -8.55 -3.41
N LEU A 91 -6.30 -7.52 -2.58
CA LEU A 91 -5.71 -7.65 -1.24
C LEU A 91 -6.68 -8.30 -0.24
N ALA A 92 -7.96 -7.95 -0.32
CA ALA A 92 -9.00 -8.44 0.57
C ALA A 92 -10.38 -8.33 -0.08
N GLU A 93 -11.34 -9.03 0.52
CA GLU A 93 -12.75 -9.00 0.15
C GLU A 93 -13.57 -8.54 1.36
N PHE A 94 -14.47 -7.58 1.15
CA PHE A 94 -15.40 -7.12 2.19
C PHE A 94 -16.52 -8.15 2.38
N GLY A 95 -16.78 -8.55 3.63
CA GLY A 95 -17.84 -9.51 3.96
C GLY A 95 -17.59 -10.94 3.47
N GLY A 96 -16.42 -11.22 2.91
CA GLY A 96 -16.03 -12.56 2.44
C GLY A 96 -15.79 -13.53 3.60
N ILE A 97 -16.01 -14.81 3.36
CA ILE A 97 -15.68 -15.87 4.33
C ILE A 97 -14.16 -16.08 4.36
N ALA A 98 -13.60 -16.20 5.56
CA ALA A 98 -12.19 -16.52 5.78
C ALA A 98 -11.81 -17.80 5.01
N ALA A 99 -10.86 -17.68 4.09
CA ALA A 99 -10.32 -18.79 3.33
C ALA A 99 -8.81 -18.59 3.22
N THR A 100 -8.05 -19.68 3.35
CA THR A 100 -6.59 -19.63 3.19
C THR A 100 -6.26 -19.31 1.73
N PRO A 101 -5.56 -18.19 1.44
CA PRO A 101 -5.18 -17.87 0.08
C PRO A 101 -4.20 -18.92 -0.46
N LEU A 102 -4.48 -19.43 -1.67
CA LEU A 102 -3.57 -20.31 -2.40
C LEU A 102 -2.57 -19.46 -3.16
N VAL A 103 -1.27 -19.65 -2.88
CA VAL A 103 -0.18 -18.94 -3.56
C VAL A 103 0.72 -19.90 -4.32
N ARG A 104 1.16 -19.48 -5.51
CA ARG A 104 2.15 -20.20 -6.31
C ARG A 104 3.54 -19.70 -5.96
N VAL A 105 4.46 -20.61 -5.65
CA VAL A 105 5.91 -20.32 -5.59
C VAL A 105 6.44 -20.33 -7.03
N SER A 106 7.19 -19.30 -7.41
CA SER A 106 7.89 -19.17 -8.70
C SER A 106 9.38 -19.05 -8.50
#